data_AF-A0A434LAE7-F1
#
_entry.id   AF-A0A434LAE7-F1
#
_cell.length_a   1.000
_cell.length_b   1.000
_cell.length_c   1.000
_cell.angle_alpha   90.00
_cell.angle_beta   90.00
_cell.angle_gamma   90.00
#
_symmetry.space_group_name_H-M   'P 1'
#
loop_
_entity.id
_entity.type
_entity.pdbx_description
1 polymer ?
#
loop_
_entity_poly.entity_id
_entity_poly.type
_entity_poly.pdbx_seq_one_letter_code
_entity_poly.pdbx_strand_id
1 'polypeptide(L)'
;LLTQRPQADVVGIGIGAPGPLDPKAGIVIAPPTLAGWHDVPLIDILGKHFGLPVRLENDANAAALGEWRFGAGLGTGSLVFVTVSTGIGGGVVADGHIYHGRRGLAAEIGHMTITGEGDRCFCGAVGCFEAVASGTALGRRATALTAPGDGSLLRRLSADGDVSARHVVEAARAGDI
;
A
#
# COMPACT_ATOMS: atom_id res chain seq x y z
N LEU A 1 -4.47 -20.84 -8.13
CA LEU A 1 -3.19 -21.50 -7.76
C LEU A 1 -3.42 -22.87 -7.13
N LEU A 2 -4.00 -22.99 -5.92
CA LEU A 2 -4.23 -24.30 -5.29
C LEU A 2 -5.20 -25.20 -6.08
N THR A 3 -6.28 -24.64 -6.63
CA THR A 3 -7.18 -25.34 -7.56
C THR A 3 -6.53 -25.78 -8.86
N GLN A 4 -5.41 -25.15 -9.24
CA GLN A 4 -4.63 -25.48 -10.45
C GLN A 4 -3.46 -26.43 -10.14
N ARG A 5 -3.18 -26.71 -8.86
CA ARG A 5 -2.13 -27.62 -8.40
C ARG A 5 -2.65 -28.48 -7.25
N PRO A 6 -3.58 -29.42 -7.52
CA PRO A 6 -4.24 -30.22 -6.49
C PRO A 6 -3.30 -31.19 -5.75
N GLN A 7 -2.09 -31.42 -6.27
CA GLN A 7 -1.06 -32.23 -5.61
C GLN A 7 -0.04 -31.41 -4.83
N ALA A 8 -0.19 -30.08 -4.76
CA ALA A 8 0.71 -29.24 -3.98
C ALA A 8 0.30 -29.28 -2.51
N ASP A 9 1.22 -29.68 -1.64
CA ASP A 9 1.05 -29.59 -0.19
C ASP A 9 1.17 -28.12 0.27
N VAL A 10 0.18 -27.65 1.01
CA VAL A 10 0.21 -26.31 1.60
C VAL A 10 1.05 -26.33 2.85
N VAL A 11 2.22 -25.69 2.81
CA VAL A 11 3.19 -25.70 3.91
C VAL A 11 3.06 -24.52 4.89
N GLY A 12 2.22 -23.53 4.56
CA GLY A 12 2.04 -22.34 5.40
C GLY A 12 1.18 -21.26 4.76
N ILE A 13 0.95 -20.18 5.52
CA ILE A 13 0.13 -19.03 5.14
C ILE A 13 0.97 -17.75 5.32
N GLY A 14 1.13 -16.99 4.25
CA GLY A 14 1.73 -15.64 4.29
C GLY A 14 0.64 -14.59 4.10
N ILE A 15 0.66 -13.53 4.93
CA ILE A 15 -0.35 -12.47 4.92
C ILE A 15 0.37 -11.14 4.76
N GLY A 16 0.09 -10.43 3.66
CA GLY A 16 0.39 -9.01 3.52
C GLY A 16 -0.85 -8.20 3.92
N ALA A 17 -0.72 -7.31 4.89
CA ALA A 17 -1.84 -6.53 5.42
C ALA A 17 -1.51 -5.04 5.55
N PRO A 18 -2.50 -4.14 5.47
CA PRO A 18 -2.29 -2.72 5.73
C PRO A 18 -1.95 -2.48 7.21
N GLY A 19 -1.11 -1.48 7.45
CA GLY A 19 -0.71 -1.05 8.80
C GLY A 19 -1.76 -0.25 9.56
N PRO A 20 -1.61 -0.09 10.90
CA PRO A 20 -0.47 -0.56 11.70
C PRO A 20 -0.59 -2.04 12.13
N LEU A 21 0.55 -2.71 12.20
CA LEU A 21 0.71 -4.12 12.57
C LEU A 21 1.78 -4.29 13.64
N ASP A 22 1.71 -5.37 14.41
CA ASP A 22 2.87 -5.97 15.07
C ASP A 22 3.14 -7.34 14.41
N PRO A 23 4.00 -7.40 13.38
CA PRO A 23 4.35 -8.65 12.70
C PRO A 23 5.00 -9.70 13.62
N LYS A 24 5.69 -9.27 14.69
CA LYS A 24 6.37 -10.18 15.62
C LYS A 24 5.36 -10.83 16.56
N ALA A 25 4.41 -10.07 17.09
CA ALA A 25 3.31 -10.60 17.89
C ALA A 25 2.23 -11.27 17.03
N GLY A 26 2.22 -11.01 15.71
CA GLY A 26 1.21 -11.56 14.80
C GLY A 26 -0.13 -10.86 14.89
N ILE A 27 -0.14 -9.58 15.27
CA ILE A 27 -1.32 -8.79 15.59
C ILE A 27 -1.56 -7.71 14.53
N VAL A 28 -2.80 -7.59 14.07
CA VAL A 28 -3.29 -6.44 13.32
C VAL A 28 -3.87 -5.44 14.32
N ILE A 29 -3.22 -4.28 14.48
CA ILE A 29 -3.50 -3.38 15.60
C ILE A 29 -4.80 -2.61 15.38
N ALA A 30 -4.84 -1.73 14.37
CA ALA A 30 -6.05 -0.96 14.02
C ALA A 30 -5.89 -0.27 12.65
N PRO A 31 -5.79 -1.02 11.54
CA PRO A 31 -5.62 -0.42 10.23
C PRO A 31 -6.83 0.44 9.84
N PRO A 32 -6.62 1.69 9.38
CA PRO A 32 -7.71 2.59 9.01
C PRO A 32 -8.66 2.02 7.95
N THR A 33 -8.17 1.10 7.12
CA THR A 33 -8.90 0.48 6.02
C THR A 33 -9.73 -0.74 6.44
N LEU A 34 -9.53 -1.30 7.65
CA LEU A 34 -10.32 -2.43 8.16
C LEU A 34 -11.10 -2.03 9.41
N ALA A 35 -12.25 -1.39 9.21
CA ALA A 35 -13.11 -0.96 10.29
C ALA A 35 -13.50 -2.11 11.23
N GLY A 36 -13.41 -1.87 12.54
CA GLY A 36 -13.74 -2.85 13.57
C GLY A 36 -12.59 -3.78 13.98
N TRP A 37 -11.47 -3.78 13.26
CA TRP A 37 -10.30 -4.56 13.63
C TRP A 37 -9.51 -3.81 14.71
N HIS A 38 -9.42 -4.41 15.90
CA HIS A 38 -8.66 -3.90 17.02
C HIS A 38 -7.90 -5.05 17.69
N ASP A 39 -6.58 -4.96 17.72
CA ASP A 39 -5.65 -5.94 18.31
C ASP A 39 -5.99 -7.39 17.94
N VAL A 40 -6.23 -7.63 16.65
CA VAL A 40 -6.64 -8.95 16.15
C VAL A 40 -5.42 -9.88 16.07
N PRO A 41 -5.36 -10.97 16.85
CA PRO A 41 -4.22 -11.91 16.85
C PRO A 41 -4.30 -12.85 15.64
N LEU A 42 -4.09 -12.30 14.46
CA LEU A 42 -4.38 -12.94 13.18
C LEU A 42 -3.57 -14.23 12.95
N ILE A 43 -2.28 -14.23 13.34
CA ILE A 43 -1.44 -15.44 13.26
C ILE A 43 -2.03 -16.57 14.09
N ASP A 44 -2.48 -16.31 15.32
CA ASP A 44 -3.03 -17.32 16.21
C ASP A 44 -4.38 -17.85 15.71
N ILE A 45 -5.26 -16.95 15.26
CA ILE A 45 -6.59 -17.31 14.75
C ILE A 45 -6.44 -18.27 13.57
N LEU A 46 -5.61 -17.91 12.59
CA LEU A 46 -5.43 -18.72 11.39
C LEU A 46 -4.58 -19.96 11.66
N GLY A 47 -3.55 -19.86 12.50
CA GLY A 47 -2.72 -21.00 12.90
C GLY A 47 -3.53 -22.08 13.61
N LYS A 48 -4.42 -21.71 14.54
CA LYS A 48 -5.32 -22.65 15.21
C LYS A 48 -6.35 -23.25 14.25
N HIS A 49 -6.87 -22.45 13.32
CA HIS A 49 -7.91 -22.90 12.40
C HIS A 49 -7.36 -23.88 11.34
N PHE A 50 -6.18 -23.60 10.78
CA PHE A 50 -5.61 -24.39 9.69
C PHE A 50 -4.55 -25.40 10.13
N GLY A 51 -4.00 -25.29 11.34
CA GLY A 51 -2.90 -26.14 11.80
C GLY A 51 -1.59 -25.92 11.04
N LEU A 52 -1.43 -24.75 10.40
CA LEU A 52 -0.29 -24.42 9.55
C LEU A 52 0.52 -23.24 10.13
N PRO A 53 1.83 -23.15 9.82
CA PRO A 53 2.62 -21.96 10.11
C PRO A 53 2.04 -20.72 9.40
N VAL A 54 1.87 -19.63 10.14
CA VAL A 54 1.35 -18.36 9.61
C VAL A 54 2.37 -17.24 9.84
N ARG A 55 2.55 -16.37 8.84
CA ARG A 55 3.36 -15.16 8.92
C ARG A 55 2.55 -13.95 8.50
N LEU A 56 2.66 -12.87 9.27
CA LEU A 56 2.07 -11.57 8.99
C LEU A 56 3.18 -10.59 8.59
N GLU A 57 2.93 -9.78 7.58
CA GLU A 57 3.81 -8.74 7.09
C GLU A 57 3.00 -7.52 6.63
N ASN A 58 3.61 -6.34 6.68
CA ASN A 58 3.06 -5.15 6.04
C ASN A 58 2.97 -5.35 4.51
N ASP A 59 1.92 -4.84 3.88
CA ASP A 59 1.66 -4.98 2.45
C ASP A 59 2.80 -4.45 1.56
N ALA A 60 3.36 -3.27 1.86
CA ALA A 60 4.49 -2.71 1.12
C ALA A 60 5.79 -3.49 1.34
N ASN A 61 6.04 -4.00 2.56
CA ASN A 61 7.15 -4.92 2.81
C ASN A 61 6.99 -6.25 2.05
N ALA A 62 5.78 -6.81 2.02
CA ALA A 62 5.49 -8.04 1.30
C ALA A 62 5.67 -7.85 -0.21
N ALA A 63 5.25 -6.70 -0.76
CA ALA A 63 5.51 -6.34 -2.14
C ALA A 63 7.02 -6.18 -2.42
N ALA A 64 7.77 -5.52 -1.54
CA ALA A 64 9.22 -5.40 -1.64
C ALA A 64 9.92 -6.77 -1.63
N LEU A 65 9.50 -7.69 -0.76
CA LEU A 65 9.97 -9.07 -0.73
C LEU A 65 9.67 -9.81 -2.04
N GLY A 66 8.47 -9.61 -2.60
CA GLY A 66 8.07 -10.18 -3.88
C GLY A 66 8.97 -9.69 -5.02
N GLU A 67 9.15 -8.38 -5.16
CA GLU A 67 10.01 -7.78 -6.18
C GLU A 67 11.47 -8.16 -6.01
N TRP A 68 11.96 -8.24 -4.77
CA TRP A 68 13.34 -8.65 -4.50
C TRP A 68 13.60 -10.12 -4.80
N ARG A 69 12.64 -11.01 -4.50
CA ARG A 69 12.80 -12.46 -4.70
C ARG A 69 12.47 -12.93 -6.10
N PHE A 70 11.55 -12.26 -6.80
CA PHE A 70 10.95 -12.77 -8.03
C PHE A 70 10.77 -11.73 -9.13
N GLY A 71 10.99 -10.44 -8.82
CA GLY A 71 10.73 -9.33 -9.73
C GLY A 71 11.98 -8.52 -10.05
N ALA A 72 11.80 -7.20 -10.11
CA ALA A 72 12.83 -6.27 -10.57
C ALA A 72 14.10 -6.22 -9.69
N GLY A 73 14.01 -6.71 -8.46
CA GLY A 73 15.13 -6.74 -7.52
C GLY A 73 15.94 -8.03 -7.51
N LEU A 74 15.61 -9.01 -8.35
CA LEU A 74 16.26 -10.31 -8.34
C LEU A 74 17.78 -10.20 -8.51
N GLY A 75 18.52 -10.82 -7.59
CA GLY A 75 20.00 -10.84 -7.60
C GLY A 75 20.66 -9.61 -6.96
N THR A 76 19.89 -8.64 -6.49
CA THR A 76 20.43 -7.48 -5.75
C THR A 76 20.60 -7.80 -4.26
N GLY A 77 21.62 -7.21 -3.62
CA GLY A 77 21.81 -7.33 -2.17
C GLY A 77 20.89 -6.43 -1.35
N SER A 78 20.48 -5.30 -1.93
CA SER A 78 19.63 -4.29 -1.29
C SER A 78 18.68 -3.70 -2.31
N LEU A 79 17.45 -3.39 -1.86
CA LEU A 79 16.38 -2.84 -2.69
C LEU A 79 15.54 -1.87 -1.86
N VAL A 80 15.22 -0.72 -2.44
CA VAL A 80 14.18 0.18 -1.91
C VAL A 80 12.98 0.08 -2.84
N PHE A 81 11.86 -0.35 -2.28
CA PHE A 81 10.58 -0.43 -2.95
C PHE A 81 9.74 0.77 -2.55
N VAL A 82 9.11 1.39 -3.55
CA VAL A 82 8.11 2.45 -3.35
C VAL A 82 6.89 2.07 -4.16
N THR A 83 5.74 1.95 -3.50
CA THR A 83 4.46 1.79 -4.18
C THR A 83 3.72 3.12 -4.16
N VAL A 84 3.24 3.53 -5.34
CA VAL A 84 2.35 4.69 -5.51
C VAL A 84 1.05 4.17 -6.11
N SER A 85 0.00 4.17 -5.30
CA SER A 85 -1.32 3.65 -5.66
C SER A 85 -2.38 4.54 -4.99
N THR A 86 -3.40 4.00 -4.33
CA THR A 86 -4.30 4.77 -3.46
C THR A 86 -3.50 5.61 -2.44
N GLY A 87 -2.49 4.99 -1.83
CA GLY A 87 -1.53 5.62 -0.91
C GLY A 87 -0.09 5.59 -1.43
N ILE A 88 0.87 5.90 -0.57
CA ILE A 88 2.30 5.71 -0.81
C ILE A 88 2.87 4.80 0.29
N GLY A 89 3.34 3.63 -0.11
CA GLY A 89 3.98 2.67 0.78
C GLY A 89 5.46 2.49 0.43
N GLY A 90 6.24 2.03 1.40
CA GLY A 90 7.66 1.73 1.22
C GLY A 90 8.04 0.38 1.81
N GLY A 91 9.06 -0.24 1.24
CA GLY A 91 9.71 -1.42 1.81
C GLY A 91 11.19 -1.40 1.50
N VAL A 92 12.03 -1.85 2.42
CA VAL A 92 13.49 -1.81 2.26
C VAL A 92 14.04 -3.19 2.51
N VAL A 93 14.77 -3.74 1.53
CA VAL A 93 15.67 -4.87 1.73
C VAL A 93 17.09 -4.32 1.85
N ALA A 94 17.79 -4.67 2.92
CA ALA A 94 19.18 -4.32 3.15
C ALA A 94 19.97 -5.57 3.48
N ASP A 95 21.07 -5.80 2.75
CA ASP A 95 21.97 -6.94 2.94
C ASP A 95 21.23 -8.28 2.95
N GLY A 96 20.28 -8.45 2.03
CA GLY A 96 19.49 -9.66 1.84
C GLY A 96 18.36 -9.87 2.87
N HIS A 97 18.05 -8.86 3.68
CA HIS A 97 17.01 -8.95 4.71
C HIS A 97 16.02 -7.80 4.59
N ILE A 98 14.73 -8.09 4.76
CA ILE A 98 13.72 -7.04 4.90
C ILE A 98 14.02 -6.24 6.18
N TYR A 99 13.98 -4.92 6.07
CA TYR A 99 14.30 -4.00 7.13
C TYR A 99 13.03 -3.54 7.84
N HIS A 100 12.72 -4.17 8.97
CA HIS A 100 11.56 -3.82 9.81
C HIS A 100 11.78 -2.60 10.73
N GLY A 101 13.03 -2.20 10.92
CA GLY A 101 13.40 -1.25 11.97
C GLY A 101 13.09 -1.76 13.39
N ARG A 102 13.18 -0.87 14.39
CA ARG A 102 13.05 -1.25 15.81
C ARG A 102 11.66 -1.75 16.19
N ARG A 103 10.61 -1.16 15.60
CA ARG A 103 9.20 -1.40 15.95
C ARG A 103 8.38 -2.09 14.86
N GLY A 104 9.00 -2.53 13.76
CA GLY A 104 8.24 -3.10 12.63
C GLY A 104 7.59 -2.04 11.72
N LEU A 105 7.93 -0.76 11.89
CA LEU A 105 7.34 0.39 11.20
C LEU A 105 8.38 1.17 10.39
N ALA A 106 9.46 0.50 9.96
CA ALA A 106 10.40 1.13 9.03
C ALA A 106 9.75 1.28 7.65
N ALA A 107 10.26 2.23 6.87
CA ALA A 107 9.83 2.49 5.50
C ALA A 107 8.36 2.94 5.35
N GLU A 108 7.76 3.49 6.41
CA GLU A 108 6.49 4.26 6.37
C GLU A 108 6.66 5.63 5.69
N ILE A 109 7.27 5.63 4.51
CA ILE A 109 7.70 6.83 3.77
C ILE A 109 6.51 7.69 3.33
N GLY A 110 5.32 7.10 3.18
CA GLY A 110 4.09 7.82 2.88
C GLY A 110 3.75 8.86 3.94
N HIS A 111 4.18 8.65 5.19
CA HIS A 111 3.91 9.54 6.31
C HIS A 111 5.06 10.50 6.64
N MET A 112 6.16 10.48 5.88
CA MET A 112 7.20 11.50 6.00
C MET A 112 6.65 12.87 5.58
N THR A 113 6.76 13.88 6.44
CA THR A 113 6.45 15.27 6.08
C THR A 113 7.49 15.77 5.09
N ILE A 114 7.06 16.05 3.86
CA ILE A 114 7.93 16.56 2.79
C ILE A 114 7.65 18.02 2.43
N THR A 115 6.58 18.60 2.98
CA THR A 115 6.24 20.01 2.86
C THR A 115 5.51 20.48 4.12
N GLY A 116 5.59 21.78 4.45
CA GLY A 116 4.80 22.39 5.52
C GLY A 116 3.36 22.73 5.11
N GLU A 117 3.03 22.54 3.85
CA GLU A 117 1.74 22.89 3.24
C GLU A 117 1.01 21.65 2.71
N GLY A 118 -0.25 21.84 2.32
CA GLY A 118 -1.07 20.78 1.72
C GLY A 118 -2.02 20.12 2.71
N ASP A 119 -2.56 18.98 2.30
CA ASP A 119 -3.66 18.34 3.01
C ASP A 119 -3.19 17.60 4.27
N ARG A 120 -4.11 17.49 5.23
CA ARG A 120 -3.91 16.67 6.43
C ARG A 120 -3.96 15.19 6.03
N CYS A 121 -2.92 14.46 6.38
CA CYS A 121 -2.86 13.01 6.25
C CYS A 121 -3.74 12.35 7.32
N PHE A 122 -4.24 11.15 7.06
CA PHE A 122 -5.03 10.41 8.05
C PHE A 122 -4.20 10.07 9.31
N CYS A 123 -2.86 10.04 9.22
CA CYS A 123 -1.99 9.86 10.38
C CYS A 123 -1.96 11.08 11.32
N GLY A 124 -2.61 12.18 10.93
CA GLY A 124 -2.76 13.40 11.71
C GLY A 124 -1.79 14.53 11.34
N ALA A 125 -0.67 14.21 10.69
CA ALA A 125 0.30 15.19 10.21
C ALA A 125 -0.18 15.93 8.94
N VAL A 126 0.49 17.04 8.61
CA VAL A 126 0.27 17.83 7.40
C VAL A 126 1.46 17.67 6.47
N GLY A 127 1.21 17.62 5.17
CA GLY A 127 2.27 17.59 4.15
C GLY A 127 3.05 16.27 4.07
N CYS A 128 2.44 15.17 4.52
CA CYS A 128 2.97 13.83 4.31
C CYS A 128 3.09 13.52 2.81
N PHE A 129 4.12 12.75 2.43
CA PHE A 129 4.36 12.37 1.03
C PHE A 129 3.12 11.77 0.36
N GLU A 130 2.43 10.85 1.04
CA GLU A 130 1.18 10.26 0.56
C GLU A 130 0.09 11.33 0.35
N ALA A 131 -0.09 12.22 1.33
CA ALA A 131 -1.14 13.24 1.29
C ALA A 131 -0.99 14.19 0.10
N VAL A 132 0.21 14.34 -0.45
CA VAL A 132 0.50 15.26 -1.55
C VAL A 132 0.76 14.58 -2.90
N ALA A 133 1.12 13.30 -2.94
CA ALA A 133 1.58 12.64 -4.16
C ALA A 133 1.00 11.24 -4.41
N SER A 134 0.05 10.76 -3.59
CA SER A 134 -0.64 9.50 -3.86
C SER A 134 -1.67 9.62 -4.99
N GLY A 135 -2.20 8.49 -5.44
CA GLY A 135 -3.34 8.48 -6.37
C GLY A 135 -4.59 9.16 -5.80
N THR A 136 -4.86 9.02 -4.50
CA THR A 136 -5.94 9.77 -3.86
C THR A 136 -5.66 11.28 -3.86
N ALA A 137 -4.41 11.70 -3.61
CA ALA A 137 -4.03 13.11 -3.70
C ALA A 137 -4.18 13.65 -5.14
N LEU A 138 -3.79 12.87 -6.14
CA LEU A 138 -3.91 13.22 -7.55
C LEU A 138 -5.39 13.39 -7.97
N GLY A 139 -6.25 12.45 -7.60
CA GLY A 139 -7.69 12.53 -7.87
C GLY A 139 -8.35 13.73 -7.17
N ARG A 140 -8.01 13.99 -5.90
CA ARG A 140 -8.50 15.16 -5.16
C ARG A 140 -8.10 16.47 -5.84
N ARG A 141 -6.84 16.63 -6.25
CA ARG A 141 -6.36 17.82 -6.96
C ARG A 141 -7.06 18.01 -8.30
N ALA A 142 -7.19 16.95 -9.09
CA ALA A 142 -7.90 17.01 -10.37
C ALA A 142 -9.39 17.36 -10.20
N THR A 143 -10.03 16.84 -9.15
CA THR A 143 -11.42 17.19 -8.80
C THR A 143 -11.54 18.67 -8.42
N ALA A 144 -10.58 19.23 -7.66
CA ALA A 144 -10.59 20.64 -7.29
C ALA A 144 -10.37 21.61 -8.46
N LEU A 145 -9.77 21.13 -9.55
CA LEU A 145 -9.50 21.90 -10.77
C LEU A 145 -10.60 21.79 -11.84
N THR A 146 -11.63 20.98 -11.60
CA THR A 146 -12.68 20.70 -12.59
C THR A 146 -14.07 20.78 -11.94
N ALA A 147 -15.11 21.02 -12.73
CA ALA A 147 -16.50 21.03 -12.29
C ALA A 147 -17.37 20.10 -13.17
N PRO A 148 -18.40 19.44 -12.62
CA PRO A 148 -19.36 18.69 -13.43
C PRO A 148 -19.90 19.54 -14.59
N GLY A 149 -19.86 18.99 -15.81
CA GLY A 149 -20.31 19.66 -17.04
C GLY A 149 -19.32 20.67 -17.63
N ASP A 150 -18.09 20.80 -17.09
CA ASP A 150 -17.09 21.74 -17.62
C ASP A 150 -16.50 21.33 -18.99
N GLY A 151 -16.82 20.14 -19.48
CA GLY A 151 -16.37 19.62 -20.77
C GLY A 151 -14.90 19.15 -20.79
N SER A 152 -14.17 19.26 -19.67
CA SER A 152 -12.81 18.74 -19.53
C SER A 152 -12.78 17.25 -19.85
N LEU A 153 -11.64 16.77 -20.35
CA LEU A 153 -11.48 15.34 -20.62
C LEU A 153 -11.62 14.53 -19.32
N LEU A 154 -11.11 15.06 -18.20
CA LEU A 154 -11.26 14.47 -16.88
C LEU A 154 -12.72 14.21 -16.50
N ARG A 155 -13.62 15.18 -16.72
CA ARG A 155 -15.04 15.03 -16.40
C ARG A 155 -15.78 14.13 -17.37
N ARG A 156 -15.40 14.13 -18.65
CA ARG A 156 -15.89 13.14 -19.62
C ARG A 156 -15.50 11.72 -19.23
N LEU A 157 -14.24 11.51 -18.81
CA LEU A 157 -13.74 10.21 -18.36
C LEU A 157 -14.39 9.75 -17.06
N SER A 158 -14.69 10.67 -16.13
CA SER A 158 -15.39 10.36 -14.89
C SER A 158 -16.91 10.29 -15.01
N ALA A 159 -17.47 10.52 -16.21
CA ALA A 159 -18.91 10.68 -16.44
C ALA A 159 -19.55 11.69 -15.46
N ASP A 160 -18.88 12.84 -15.28
CA ASP A 160 -19.21 13.91 -14.34
C ASP A 160 -19.26 13.51 -12.84
N GLY A 161 -18.86 12.27 -12.51
CA GLY A 161 -18.64 11.80 -11.15
C GLY A 161 -17.25 12.18 -10.61
N ASP A 162 -16.82 11.47 -9.56
CA ASP A 162 -15.54 11.69 -8.89
C ASP A 162 -14.34 11.45 -9.82
N VAL A 163 -13.39 12.39 -9.83
CA VAL A 163 -12.17 12.26 -10.62
C VAL A 163 -11.13 11.48 -9.81
N SER A 164 -10.70 10.34 -10.34
CA SER A 164 -9.66 9.50 -9.74
C SER A 164 -8.32 9.71 -10.44
N ALA A 165 -7.22 9.25 -9.82
CA ALA A 165 -5.91 9.20 -10.48
C ALA A 165 -5.92 8.46 -11.81
N ARG A 166 -6.78 7.44 -11.96
CA ARG A 166 -6.91 6.71 -13.23
C ARG A 166 -7.35 7.64 -14.35
N HIS A 167 -8.37 8.48 -14.11
CA HIS A 167 -8.85 9.45 -15.10
C HIS A 167 -7.75 10.45 -15.45
N VAL A 168 -6.95 10.89 -14.47
CA VAL A 168 -5.82 11.81 -14.70
C VAL A 168 -4.75 11.17 -15.59
N VAL A 169 -4.33 9.94 -15.27
CA VAL A 169 -3.32 9.22 -16.07
C VAL A 169 -3.84 8.94 -17.48
N GLU A 170 -5.12 8.62 -17.63
CA GLU A 170 -5.75 8.38 -18.93
C GLU A 170 -5.82 9.66 -19.77
N ALA A 171 -6.23 10.79 -19.17
CA ALA A 171 -6.25 12.09 -19.83
C ALA A 171 -4.83 12.52 -20.27
N ALA A 172 -3.83 12.38 -19.40
CA ALA A 172 -2.44 12.68 -19.73
C ALA A 172 -1.91 11.82 -20.88
N ARG A 173 -2.25 10.52 -20.92
CA ARG A 173 -1.91 9.63 -22.05
C ARG A 173 -2.59 10.02 -23.35
N ALA A 174 -3.74 10.67 -23.28
CA ALA A 174 -4.44 11.24 -24.43
C ALA A 174 -3.91 12.64 -24.83
N GLY A 175 -2.90 13.17 -24.13
CA GLY A 175 -2.25 14.45 -24.45
C GLY A 175 -2.83 15.67 -23.71
N ASP A 176 -3.68 15.47 -22.70
CA ASP A 176 -4.19 16.52 -21.82
C ASP A 176 -3.14 16.83 -20.74
N ILE A 177 -2.30 17.85 -20.97
CA ILE A 177 -1.17 18.26 -20.10
C ILE A 177 -1.44 19.55 -19.33
#